data_AF-A0A329RKH1-F1
#
_entry.id   AF-A0A329RKH1-F1
#
_cell.length_a   1.000
_cell.length_b   1.000
_cell.length_c   1.000
_cell.angle_alpha   90.00
_cell.angle_beta   90.00
_cell.angle_gamma   90.00
#
_symmetry.space_group_name_H-M   'P 1'
#
loop_
_entity.id
_entity.type
_entity.pdbx_description
1 polymer ?
#
loop_
_entity_poly.entity_id
_entity_poly.type
_entity_poly.pdbx_seq_one_letter_code
_entity_poly.pdbx_strand_id
1 'polypeptide(L)' 'MPRLQVKVEGRGNGLKTRIVNCADVAAALHRSPSEVCKFRGTTSLYNAKTDRALVNGVVDTHTMQSHLSTYIEDIRAVP' A
#
# COMPACT_ATOMS: atom_id res chain seq x y z
N MET A 1 -15.04 -0.89 1.67
CA MET A 1 -13.60 -1.11 1.35
C MET A 1 -12.95 -1.88 2.50
N PRO A 2 -12.17 -2.94 2.24
CA PRO A 2 -11.48 -3.69 3.29
C PRO A 2 -10.44 -2.83 4.01
N ARG A 3 -10.17 -3.11 5.29
CA ARG A 3 -9.12 -2.44 6.06
C ARG A 3 -7.75 -2.86 5.53
N LEU A 4 -6.81 -1.92 5.40
CA LEU A 4 -5.47 -2.23 4.92
C LEU A 4 -4.74 -3.06 5.99
N GLN A 5 -4.05 -4.11 5.56
CA GLN A 5 -3.24 -4.96 6.42
C GLN A 5 -1.79 -4.90 5.97
N VAL A 6 -0.91 -4.54 6.90
CA VAL A 6 0.54 -4.52 6.68
C VAL A 6 1.26 -5.46 7.63
N LYS A 7 2.39 -5.99 7.16
CA LYS A 7 3.26 -6.87 7.91
C LYS A 7 4.70 -6.43 7.71
N VAL A 8 5.42 -6.23 8.80
CA VAL A 8 6.86 -5.94 8.73
C VAL A 8 7.62 -7.26 8.49
N GLU A 9 8.45 -7.27 7.45
CA GLU A 9 9.32 -8.38 7.05
C GLU A 9 10.78 -7.90 7.03
N GLY A 10 11.73 -8.78 7.41
CA GLY A 10 13.17 -8.48 7.40
C GLY A 10 13.78 -8.25 8.79
N ARG A 11 15.09 -7.95 8.81
CA ARG A 11 15.88 -7.69 10.03
C ARG A 11 17.00 -6.69 9.74
N GLY A 12 17.35 -5.88 10.74
CA GLY A 12 18.41 -4.86 10.63
C GLY A 12 18.07 -3.81 9.56
N ASN A 13 19.05 -3.45 8.74
CA ASN A 13 18.90 -2.43 7.69
C ASN A 13 17.98 -2.87 6.52
N GLY A 14 17.53 -4.13 6.50
CA GLY A 14 16.66 -4.69 5.47
C GLY A 14 15.17 -4.74 5.85
N LEU A 15 14.74 -4.01 6.88
CA LEU A 15 13.33 -3.98 7.29
C LEU A 15 12.45 -3.33 6.21
N LYS A 16 11.39 -4.05 5.85
CA LYS A 16 10.40 -3.63 4.86
C LYS A 16 9.01 -3.92 5.38
N THR A 17 8.07 -3.07 5.02
CA THR A 17 6.66 -3.25 5.33
C THR A 17 5.95 -3.80 4.10
N ARG A 18 5.41 -5.01 4.18
CA ARG A 18 4.63 -5.65 3.13
C ARG A 18 3.14 -5.35 3.33
N ILE A 19 2.45 -4.94 2.29
CA ILE A 19 0.99 -4.88 2.28
C ILE A 19 0.47 -6.28 1.91
N VAL A 20 -0.36 -6.86 2.77
CA VAL A 20 -0.82 -8.24 2.62
C VAL A 20 -2.02 -8.32 1.68
N ASN A 21 -2.93 -7.34 1.76
CA ASN A 21 -4.20 -7.33 1.03
C ASN A 21 -4.28 -6.23 -0.04
N CYS A 22 -3.15 -5.96 -0.71
CA CYS A 22 -3.05 -4.91 -1.73
C CYS A 22 -4.05 -5.13 -2.89
N ALA A 23 -4.19 -6.35 -3.42
CA ALA A 23 -5.14 -6.64 -4.48
C ALA A 23 -6.60 -6.45 -4.07
N ASP A 24 -7.00 -6.89 -2.88
CA ASP A 24 -8.38 -6.74 -2.39
C ASP A 24 -8.79 -5.27 -2.26
N VAL A 25 -7.85 -4.47 -1.73
CA VAL A 25 -8.00 -3.03 -1.57
C VAL A 25 -8.11 -2.35 -2.94
N ALA A 26 -7.28 -2.75 -3.90
CA ALA A 26 -7.28 -2.21 -5.26
C ALA A 26 -8.54 -2.58 -6.04
N ALA A 27 -9.00 -3.83 -5.91
CA ALA A 27 -10.25 -4.31 -6.50
C ALA A 27 -11.47 -3.52 -5.97
N ALA A 28 -11.50 -3.23 -4.66
CA ALA A 28 -12.56 -2.42 -4.06
C ALA A 28 -12.57 -0.95 -4.55
N LEU A 29 -11.46 -0.46 -5.10
CA LEU A 29 -11.33 0.87 -5.68
C LEU A 29 -11.45 0.87 -7.21
N HIS A 30 -11.63 -0.29 -7.85
CA HIS A 30 -11.58 -0.44 -9.31
C HIS A 30 -10.30 0.17 -9.94
N ARG A 31 -9.17 0.05 -9.23
CA ARG A 31 -7.86 0.56 -9.66
C ARG A 31 -6.83 -0.56 -9.67
N SER A 32 -5.72 -0.31 -10.35
CA SER A 32 -4.62 -1.26 -10.38
C SER A 32 -3.89 -1.28 -9.02
N PRO A 33 -3.45 -2.46 -8.51
CA PRO A 33 -2.74 -2.52 -7.24
C PRO A 33 -1.40 -1.76 -7.29
N SER A 34 -0.79 -1.68 -8.49
CA SER A 34 0.40 -0.87 -8.75
C SER A 34 0.20 0.62 -8.48
N GLU A 35 -1.00 1.16 -8.69
CA GLU A 35 -1.31 2.56 -8.40
C GLU A 35 -1.70 2.75 -6.94
N VAL A 36 -2.57 1.88 -6.41
CA VAL A 36 -3.10 1.98 -5.05
C VAL A 36 -2.01 1.77 -4.00
N CYS A 37 -1.09 0.85 -4.24
CA CYS A 37 -0.01 0.51 -3.32
C CYS A 37 1.29 1.30 -3.59
N LYS A 38 1.23 2.32 -4.45
CA LYS A 38 2.32 3.28 -4.67
C LYS A 38 2.18 4.44 -3.70
N PHE A 39 2.66 4.23 -2.47
CA PHE A 39 2.62 5.27 -1.46
C PHE A 39 3.63 6.38 -1.75
N ARG A 40 3.13 7.62 -1.75
CA ARG A 40 3.96 8.83 -1.91
C ARG A 40 4.81 9.04 -0.65
N GLY A 41 6.06 9.47 -0.81
CA GLY A 41 6.98 9.73 0.31
C GLY A 41 7.71 8.50 0.84
N THR A 42 7.46 7.30 0.32
CA THR A 42 8.23 6.09 0.63
C THR A 42 8.69 5.38 -0.63
N THR A 43 9.86 4.76 -0.58
CA THR A 43 10.32 3.91 -1.69
C THR A 43 9.56 2.60 -1.64
N SER A 44 8.56 2.47 -2.51
CA SER A 44 7.71 1.28 -2.64
C SER A 44 8.02 0.51 -3.93
N LEU A 45 7.94 -0.81 -3.84
CA LEU A 45 8.08 -1.74 -4.96
C LEU A 45 6.85 -2.64 -4.99
N TYR A 46 6.16 -2.66 -6.12
CA TYR A 46 5.07 -3.60 -6.36
C TYR A 46 5.50 -4.64 -7.40
N ASN A 47 5.33 -5.92 -7.06
CA ASN A 47 5.61 -7.03 -7.96
C ASN A 47 4.32 -7.73 -8.37
N ALA A 48 3.84 -7.42 -9.58
CA ALA A 48 2.61 -7.94 -10.16
C ALA A 48 2.59 -9.48 -10.30
N LYS A 49 3.74 -10.14 -10.43
CA LYS A 49 3.81 -11.60 -10.55
C LYS A 49 3.51 -12.32 -9.24
N THR A 50 3.77 -11.67 -8.11
CA THR A 50 3.62 -12.26 -6.77
C THR A 50 2.54 -11.56 -5.95
N ASP A 51 1.94 -10.51 -6.50
CA ASP A 51 1.02 -9.60 -5.83
C ASP A 51 1.59 -9.09 -4.49
N ARG A 52 2.89 -8.77 -4.49
CA ARG A 52 3.60 -8.27 -3.29
C ARG A 52 3.90 -6.80 -3.45
N ALA A 53 3.26 -5.98 -2.62
CA ALA A 53 3.65 -4.61 -2.39
C ALA A 53 4.59 -4.54 -1.18
N LEU A 54 5.80 -4.04 -1.40
CA LEU A 54 6.83 -3.85 -0.38
C LEU A 54 7.14 -2.36 -0.27
N VAL A 55 7.14 -1.85 0.95
CA VAL A 55 7.51 -0.48 1.28
C VAL A 55 8.80 -0.53 2.11
N ASN A 56 9.80 0.26 1.73
CA ASN A 56 11.02 0.34 2.52
C ASN A 56 10.77 1.02 3.86
N GLY A 57 11.36 0.46 4.92
CA GLY A 57 11.20 0.95 6.28
C GLY A 57 10.05 0.28 7.04
N VAL A 58 9.91 0.70 8.31
CA VAL A 58 8.85 0.25 9.22
C VAL A 58 7.76 1.29 9.19
N VAL A 59 6.62 0.93 8.60
CA VAL A 59 5.42 1.77 8.55
C VAL A 59 4.30 1.00 9.22
N ASP A 60 3.63 1.65 10.15
CA ASP A 60 2.50 1.07 10.85
C ASP A 60 1.23 1.10 9.98
N THR A 61 0.26 0.26 10.33
CA THR A 61 -1.01 0.16 9.63
C THR A 61 -1.78 1.48 9.62
N HIS A 62 -1.73 2.25 10.71
CA HIS A 62 -2.51 3.47 10.85
C HIS A 62 -2.03 4.57 9.90
N THR A 63 -0.71 4.82 9.87
CA THR A 63 -0.08 5.74 8.92
C THR A 63 -0.40 5.34 7.47
N MET A 64 -0.31 4.05 7.15
CA MET A 64 -0.59 3.57 5.81
C MET A 64 -2.08 3.71 5.42
N GLN A 65 -2.99 3.50 6.37
CA GLN A 65 -4.41 3.71 6.20
C GLN A 65 -4.74 5.19 5.96
N SER A 66 -4.05 6.12 6.64
CA SER A 66 -4.19 7.57 6.42
C SER A 66 -3.76 7.97 5.02
N HIS A 67 -2.60 7.48 4.54
CA HIS A 67 -2.16 7.73 3.17
C HIS A 67 -3.15 7.21 2.12
N LEU A 68 -3.68 6.01 2.33
CA LEU A 68 -4.70 5.44 1.46
C LEU A 68 -5.97 6.29 1.47
N SER A 69 -6.38 6.80 2.62
CA SER A 69 -7.58 7.64 2.76
C SER A 69 -7.43 8.95 1.97
N THR A 70 -6.28 9.61 2.07
CA THR A 70 -5.96 10.79 1.25
C THR A 70 -5.97 10.47 -0.24
N TYR A 71 -5.45 9.31 -0.65
CA TYR A 71 -5.51 8.88 -2.05
C TYR A 71 -6.95 8.67 -2.54
N ILE A 72 -7.83 8.09 -1.70
CA ILE A 72 -9.25 7.89 -2.04
C ILE A 72 -9.99 9.22 -2.20
N GLU A 73 -9.66 10.22 -1.38
CA GLU A 73 -10.22 11.57 -1.53
C GLU A 73 -9.75 12.22 -2.83
N ASP A 74 -8.47 12.08 -3.18
CA ASP A 74 -7.89 12.64 -4.41
C ASP A 74 -8.55 12.05 -5.67
N ILE A 75 -8.73 10.72 -5.74
CA ILE A 75 -9.40 10.09 -6.89
C ILE A 75 -10.89 10.44 -7.01
N ARG A 76 -11.55 10.83 -5.91
CA ARG A 76 -12.95 11.25 -5.90
C ARG A 76 -13.11 12.72 -6.28
N ALA A 77 -12.07 13.52 -6.10
CA ALA A 77 -12.07 14.94 -6.44
C ALA A 77 -11.87 15.21 -7.95
N VAL A 78 -11.54 14.17 -8.74
CA VAL A 78 -11.48 14.27 -10.20
C VAL A 78 -12.91 14.08 -10.76
N PRO A 79 -13.47 15.09 -11.46
CA PRO A 79 -14.84 15.05 -12.00
C PRO A 79 -15.02 14.01 -13.11
#